data_AF-A0A2E5XM39-F1
#
_entry.id   AF-A0A2E5XM39-F1
#
_cell.length_a   1.000
_cell.length_b   1.000
_cell.length_c   1.000
_cell.angle_alpha   90.00
_cell.angle_beta   90.00
_cell.angle_gamma   90.00
#
_symmetry.space_group_name_H-M   'P 1'
#
loop_
_entity.id
_entity.type
_entity.pdbx_description
1 polymer ?
#
loop_
_entity_poly.entity_id
_entity_poly.type
_entity_poly.pdbx_seq_one_letter_code
_entity_poly.pdbx_strand_id
1 'polypeptide(L)'
;PVFTRMPRVDEQNWELLCENDEVKMSISSSHYWGFGLFSRCFMNRIVMEGSLPSRARCVMDIVSSLGRNPWEPTRVKAFERSTSGLMTEHTSSWDGLISLARESMSDDITRLQDSVHRMRGVDEAGDVHLDSADEALDRAREALADKNAPAVDRALSRASSAIVRADPHSDLGSMERELIGG
;
A
#
# COMPACT_ATOMS: atom_id res chain seq x y z
N PRO A 1 4.87 -3.19 -16.11
CA PRO A 1 5.00 -1.74 -16.43
C PRO A 1 5.36 -1.59 -17.91
N VAL A 2 4.71 -0.67 -18.63
CA VAL A 2 4.94 -0.42 -20.06
C VAL A 2 5.17 1.08 -20.28
N PHE A 3 6.26 1.44 -20.95
CA PHE A 3 6.49 2.83 -21.38
C PHE A 3 5.65 3.12 -22.63
N THR A 4 4.67 4.00 -22.53
CA THR A 4 3.86 4.45 -23.67
C THR A 4 4.56 5.56 -24.46
N ARG A 5 5.44 6.31 -23.79
CA ARG A 5 6.33 7.29 -24.40
C ARG A 5 7.75 7.08 -23.88
N MET A 6 8.64 6.62 -24.76
CA MET A 6 10.06 6.44 -24.43
C MET A 6 10.75 7.79 -24.21
N PRO A 7 11.66 7.89 -23.22
CA PRO A 7 12.57 9.02 -23.12
C PRO A 7 13.38 9.10 -24.42
N ARG A 8 13.37 10.25 -25.09
CA ARG A 8 14.22 10.49 -26.28
C ARG A 8 15.54 11.13 -25.82
N VAL A 9 16.06 12.08 -26.58
CA VAL A 9 17.22 12.92 -26.21
C VAL A 9 16.96 13.72 -24.93
N ASP A 10 15.69 14.00 -24.62
CA ASP A 10 15.27 14.56 -23.33
C ASP A 10 14.78 13.42 -22.43
N GLU A 11 15.68 12.93 -21.58
CA GLU A 11 15.47 11.80 -20.66
C GLU A 11 14.40 12.09 -19.58
N GLN A 12 13.97 13.35 -19.45
CA GLN A 12 13.08 13.79 -18.37
C GLN A 12 11.60 13.88 -18.78
N ASN A 13 11.26 13.58 -20.05
CA ASN A 13 9.89 13.53 -20.54
C ASN A 13 9.50 12.10 -20.95
N TRP A 14 8.74 11.42 -20.11
CA TRP A 14 8.34 10.03 -20.29
C TRP A 14 6.93 9.77 -19.75
N GLU A 15 6.35 8.65 -20.17
CA GLU A 15 5.08 8.15 -19.65
C GLU A 15 5.16 6.64 -19.42
N LEU A 16 4.67 6.20 -18.27
CA LEU A 16 4.69 4.82 -17.78
C LEU A 16 3.27 4.41 -17.38
N LEU A 17 2.83 3.26 -17.89
CA LEU A 17 1.58 2.62 -17.49
C LEU A 17 1.87 1.37 -16.63
N CYS A 18 1.19 1.27 -15.50
CA CYS A 18 1.17 0.13 -14.62
C CYS A 18 -0.29 -0.29 -14.40
N GLU A 19 -0.59 -1.57 -14.51
CA GLU A 19 -1.95 -2.10 -14.35
C GLU A 19 -1.88 -3.44 -13.64
N ASN A 20 -2.81 -3.65 -12.72
CA ASN A 20 -3.19 -4.93 -12.15
C ASN A 20 -4.73 -5.02 -12.10
N ASP A 21 -5.27 -6.10 -11.55
CA ASP A 21 -6.72 -6.34 -11.52
C ASP A 21 -7.52 -5.31 -10.69
N GLU A 22 -6.87 -4.54 -9.82
CA GLU A 22 -7.53 -3.59 -8.91
C GLU A 22 -7.32 -2.11 -9.26
N VAL A 23 -6.14 -1.78 -9.81
CA VAL A 23 -5.68 -0.40 -10.01
C VAL A 23 -4.97 -0.29 -11.35
N LYS A 24 -5.38 0.72 -12.11
CA LYS A 24 -4.64 1.22 -13.26
C LYS A 24 -3.99 2.55 -12.91
N MET A 25 -2.68 2.63 -13.13
CA MET A 25 -1.86 3.79 -12.80
C MET A 25 -1.07 4.26 -14.02
N SER A 26 -1.25 5.52 -14.40
CA SER A 26 -0.38 6.21 -15.37
C SER A 26 0.49 7.23 -14.66
N ILE A 27 1.78 7.20 -14.94
CA ILE A 27 2.77 8.15 -14.43
C ILE A 27 3.40 8.86 -15.62
N SER A 28 3.34 10.18 -15.66
CA SER A 28 4.00 10.99 -16.68
C SER A 28 4.91 12.04 -16.05
N SER A 29 6.04 12.32 -16.67
CA SER A 29 6.94 13.40 -16.26
C SER A 29 6.95 14.52 -17.29
N SER A 30 6.82 15.76 -16.81
CA SER A 30 6.84 16.96 -17.64
C SER A 30 7.39 18.16 -16.89
N HIS A 31 8.00 19.10 -17.60
CA HIS A 31 8.45 20.34 -16.99
C HIS A 31 7.24 21.19 -16.54
N TYR A 32 7.28 21.74 -15.34
CA TYR A 32 6.24 22.63 -14.80
C TYR A 32 6.73 24.08 -14.61
N TRP A 33 8.04 24.32 -14.72
CA TRP A 33 8.64 25.66 -14.75
C TRP A 33 9.97 25.68 -15.49
N GLY A 34 10.54 26.87 -15.69
CA GLY A 34 11.92 27.03 -16.16
C GLY A 34 12.21 26.42 -17.53
N PHE A 35 11.19 26.12 -18.33
CA PHE A 35 11.30 25.55 -19.69
C PHE A 35 12.10 24.24 -19.78
N GLY A 36 12.17 23.43 -18.72
CA GLY A 36 12.97 22.20 -18.73
C GLY A 36 14.46 22.39 -18.49
N LEU A 37 14.93 23.62 -18.21
CA LEU A 37 16.36 23.94 -18.13
C LEU A 37 17.06 23.43 -16.86
N PHE A 38 16.31 22.94 -15.87
CA PHE A 38 16.85 22.44 -14.61
C PHE A 38 16.25 21.09 -14.24
N SER A 39 17.03 20.17 -13.67
CA SER A 39 16.49 18.87 -13.21
C SER A 39 15.35 19.00 -12.19
N ARG A 40 15.35 20.08 -11.39
CA ARG A 40 14.29 20.38 -10.39
C ARG A 40 13.02 21.01 -10.98
N CYS A 41 12.95 21.15 -12.31
CA CYS A 41 11.82 21.78 -12.98
C CYS A 41 10.77 20.84 -13.56
N PHE A 42 10.94 19.54 -13.28
CA PHE A 42 10.01 18.49 -13.68
C PHE A 42 9.07 18.12 -12.54
N MET A 43 7.85 17.76 -12.93
CA MET A 43 6.80 17.26 -12.06
C MET A 43 6.33 15.93 -12.63
N ASN A 44 6.16 14.95 -11.75
CA ASN A 44 5.53 13.69 -12.08
C ASN A 44 4.03 13.78 -11.78
N ARG A 45 3.20 13.54 -12.78
CA ARG A 45 1.76 13.40 -12.63
C ARG A 45 1.43 11.91 -12.51
N ILE A 46 0.77 11.55 -11.42
CA ILE A 46 0.27 10.19 -11.17
C ILE A 46 -1.24 10.22 -11.28
N VAL A 47 -1.81 9.39 -12.16
CA VAL A 47 -3.25 9.21 -12.33
C VAL A 47 -3.59 7.78 -11.96
N MET A 48 -4.49 7.59 -10.99
CA MET A 48 -4.90 6.29 -10.49
C MET A 48 -6.40 6.08 -10.67
N GLU A 49 -6.76 5.00 -11.36
CA GLU A 49 -8.13 4.51 -11.56
C GLU A 49 -8.28 3.19 -10.81
N GLY A 50 -9.41 3.00 -10.12
CA GLY A 50 -9.65 1.83 -9.27
C GLY A 50 -10.46 2.18 -8.03
N SER A 51 -10.60 1.21 -7.13
CA SER A 51 -11.30 1.41 -5.86
C SER A 51 -10.60 2.46 -4.99
N LEU A 52 -11.35 3.21 -4.19
CA LEU A 52 -10.76 4.19 -3.28
C LEU A 52 -9.76 3.54 -2.29
N PRO A 53 -10.05 2.38 -1.67
CA PRO A 53 -9.09 1.68 -0.82
C PRO A 53 -7.79 1.29 -1.54
N SER A 54 -7.88 0.71 -2.74
CA SER A 54 -6.69 0.29 -3.48
C SER A 54 -5.82 1.50 -3.86
N ARG A 55 -6.43 2.61 -4.28
CA ARG A 55 -5.71 3.87 -4.55
C ARG A 55 -5.05 4.45 -3.30
N ALA A 56 -5.75 4.43 -2.16
CA ALA A 56 -5.21 4.91 -0.89
C ALA A 56 -3.97 4.11 -0.45
N ARG A 57 -4.01 2.77 -0.58
CA ARG A 57 -2.86 1.89 -0.33
C ARG A 57 -1.68 2.21 -1.24
N CYS A 58 -1.92 2.43 -2.54
CA CYS A 58 -0.86 2.86 -3.48
C CYS A 58 -0.22 4.19 -3.07
N VAL A 59 -1.02 5.18 -2.64
CA VAL A 59 -0.52 6.48 -2.16
C VAL A 59 0.40 6.30 -0.95
N MET A 60 -0.02 5.50 0.03
CA MET A 60 0.79 5.23 1.22
C MET A 60 2.12 4.53 0.86
N ASP A 61 2.09 3.58 -0.08
CA ASP A 61 3.30 2.92 -0.59
C ASP A 61 4.25 3.89 -1.29
N ILE A 62 3.73 4.75 -2.17
CA ILE A 62 4.50 5.81 -2.86
C ILE A 62 5.21 6.71 -1.84
N VAL A 63 4.47 7.18 -0.83
CA VAL A 63 5.02 8.08 0.21
C VAL A 63 6.10 7.38 1.02
N SER A 64 5.88 6.12 1.38
CA SER A 64 6.86 5.32 2.14
C SER A 64 8.14 5.07 1.34
N SER A 65 8.02 4.84 0.03
CA SER A 65 9.15 4.55 -0.86
C SER A 65 10.01 5.77 -1.20
N LEU A 66 9.43 6.97 -1.19
CA LEU A 66 10.13 8.19 -1.61
C LEU A 66 10.98 8.84 -0.51
N GLY A 67 10.72 8.54 0.76
CA GLY A 67 11.42 9.15 1.90
C GLY A 67 11.23 10.67 2.03
N ARG A 68 10.31 11.26 1.24
CA ARG A 68 9.91 12.67 1.24
C ARG A 68 8.45 12.78 0.84
N ASN A 69 7.84 13.91 1.16
CA ASN A 69 6.46 14.19 0.76
C ASN A 69 6.40 14.44 -0.77
N PRO A 70 5.65 13.63 -1.55
CA PRO A 70 5.58 13.77 -3.00
C PRO A 70 4.92 15.08 -3.47
N TRP A 71 4.15 15.73 -2.60
CA TRP A 71 3.47 16.99 -2.89
C TRP A 71 4.29 18.25 -2.60
N GLU A 72 5.59 18.13 -2.24
CA GLU A 72 6.46 19.29 -1.97
C GLU A 72 7.26 19.72 -3.22
N PRO A 73 6.79 20.72 -4.01
CA PRO A 73 7.51 21.18 -5.19
C PRO A 73 8.67 22.14 -4.84
N THR A 74 9.65 22.22 -5.74
CA THR A 74 10.72 23.23 -5.64
C THR A 74 10.21 24.67 -5.84
N ARG A 75 9.19 24.89 -6.70
CA ARG A 75 8.61 26.21 -6.99
C ARG A 75 7.09 26.20 -6.82
N VAL A 76 6.62 26.44 -5.60
CA VAL A 76 5.18 26.40 -5.21
C VAL A 76 4.27 27.16 -6.19
N LYS A 77 4.52 28.46 -6.44
CA LYS A 77 3.65 29.26 -7.33
C LYS A 77 3.56 28.72 -8.76
N ALA A 78 4.62 28.10 -9.28
CA ALA A 78 4.59 27.52 -10.61
C ALA A 78 3.85 26.18 -10.61
N PHE A 79 4.03 25.39 -9.55
CA PHE A 79 3.32 24.14 -9.35
C PHE A 79 1.81 24.38 -9.27
N GLU A 80 1.36 25.30 -8.43
CA GLU A 80 -0.07 25.65 -8.27
C GLU A 80 -0.70 26.11 -9.58
N ARG A 81 0.03 26.90 -10.37
CA ARG A 81 -0.39 27.31 -11.73
C ARG A 81 -0.50 26.12 -12.68
N SER A 82 0.41 25.15 -12.59
CA SER A 82 0.42 23.98 -13.48
C SER A 82 -0.65 22.95 -13.13
N THR A 83 -1.03 22.87 -11.84
CA THR A 83 -2.04 21.93 -11.34
C THR A 83 -3.42 22.55 -11.22
N SER A 84 -3.54 23.87 -11.34
CA SER A 84 -4.76 24.65 -11.09
C SER A 84 -5.36 24.39 -9.70
N GLY A 85 -4.49 24.21 -8.69
CA GLY A 85 -4.87 23.85 -7.32
C GLY A 85 -3.85 24.39 -6.33
N LEU A 86 -4.30 24.71 -5.11
CA LEU A 86 -3.47 25.27 -4.06
C LEU A 86 -2.62 24.20 -3.39
N MET A 87 -1.45 24.59 -2.87
CA MET A 87 -0.59 23.66 -2.13
C MET A 87 -1.31 22.98 -0.96
N THR A 88 -2.16 23.73 -0.26
CA THR A 88 -2.97 23.21 0.86
C THR A 88 -3.96 22.14 0.42
N GLU A 89 -4.53 22.25 -0.79
CA GLU A 89 -5.46 21.26 -1.34
C GLU A 89 -4.73 19.97 -1.70
N HIS A 90 -3.53 20.08 -2.28
CA HIS A 90 -2.67 18.92 -2.55
C HIS A 90 -2.29 18.21 -1.25
N THR A 91 -1.75 18.93 -0.26
CA THR A 91 -1.39 18.36 1.05
C THR A 91 -2.59 17.66 1.67
N SER A 92 -3.75 18.33 1.76
CA SER A 92 -4.96 17.74 2.34
C SER A 92 -5.44 16.50 1.59
N SER A 93 -5.31 16.47 0.26
CA SER A 93 -5.73 15.32 -0.55
C SER A 93 -4.82 14.11 -0.34
N TRP A 94 -3.50 14.34 -0.28
CA TRP A 94 -2.54 13.29 0.01
C TRP A 94 -2.68 12.76 1.44
N ASP A 95 -2.75 13.65 2.43
CA ASP A 95 -2.95 13.27 3.83
C ASP A 95 -4.28 12.53 4.05
N GLY A 96 -5.34 12.92 3.35
CA GLY A 96 -6.62 12.21 3.38
C GLY A 96 -6.51 10.77 2.87
N LEU A 97 -5.81 10.55 1.75
CA LEU A 97 -5.60 9.20 1.20
C LEU A 97 -4.68 8.36 2.10
N ILE A 98 -3.63 8.95 2.67
CA ILE A 98 -2.76 8.25 3.63
C ILE A 98 -3.54 7.86 4.88
N SER A 99 -4.38 8.75 5.41
CA SER A 99 -5.19 8.50 6.60
C SER A 99 -6.18 7.36 6.35
N LEU A 100 -6.87 7.40 5.20
CA LEU A 100 -7.79 6.35 4.79
C LEU A 100 -7.11 4.98 4.66
N ALA A 101 -5.91 4.94 4.07
CA ALA A 101 -5.14 3.70 3.96
C ALA A 101 -4.78 3.14 5.35
N ARG A 102 -4.35 4.01 6.27
CA ARG A 102 -3.98 3.62 7.63
C ARG A 102 -5.17 3.11 8.43
N GLU A 103 -6.32 3.77 8.33
CA GLU A 103 -7.56 3.35 8.96
C GLU A 103 -8.00 1.97 8.43
N SER A 104 -8.05 1.81 7.10
CA SER A 104 -8.40 0.53 6.48
C SER A 104 -7.46 -0.62 6.91
N MET A 105 -6.15 -0.38 6.97
CA MET A 105 -5.18 -1.38 7.43
C MET A 105 -5.33 -1.69 8.93
N SER A 106 -5.62 -0.67 9.75
CA SER A 106 -5.89 -0.84 11.18
C SER A 106 -7.15 -1.68 11.40
N ASP A 107 -8.19 -1.47 10.59
CA ASP A 107 -9.42 -2.26 10.64
C ASP A 107 -9.17 -3.71 10.24
N ASP A 108 -8.35 -3.96 9.22
CA ASP A 108 -7.95 -5.32 8.83
C ASP A 108 -7.16 -6.04 9.94
N ILE A 109 -6.22 -5.35 10.60
CA ILE A 109 -5.50 -5.90 11.77
C ILE A 109 -6.50 -6.27 12.87
N THR A 110 -7.42 -5.37 13.19
CA THR A 110 -8.42 -5.58 14.26
C THR A 110 -9.33 -6.76 13.93
N ARG A 111 -9.83 -6.86 12.69
CA ARG A 111 -10.69 -7.95 12.24
C ARG A 111 -10.01 -9.32 12.33
N LEU A 112 -8.74 -9.41 11.94
CA LEU A 112 -7.97 -10.66 12.06
C LEU A 112 -7.68 -10.98 13.53
N GLN A 113 -7.35 -9.97 14.35
CA GLN A 113 -7.15 -10.15 15.79
C GLN A 113 -8.42 -10.69 16.48
N ASP A 114 -9.59 -10.16 16.14
CA ASP A 114 -10.86 -10.68 16.66
C ASP A 114 -11.10 -12.13 16.25
N SER A 115 -10.63 -12.51 15.06
CA SER A 115 -10.74 -13.89 14.57
C SER A 115 -9.83 -14.83 15.37
N VAL A 116 -8.60 -14.41 15.69
CA VAL A 116 -7.70 -15.16 16.59
C VAL A 116 -8.35 -15.37 17.95
N HIS A 117 -8.87 -14.30 18.57
CA HIS A 117 -9.50 -14.40 19.90
C HIS A 117 -10.72 -15.33 19.92
N ARG A 118 -11.51 -15.37 18.83
CA ARG A 118 -12.69 -16.26 18.75
C ARG A 118 -12.33 -17.74 18.63
N MET A 119 -11.19 -18.07 18.02
CA MET A 119 -10.80 -19.48 17.78
C MET A 119 -9.92 -20.03 18.91
N ARG A 120 -9.29 -19.18 19.71
CA ARG A 120 -8.36 -19.61 20.77
C ARG A 120 -9.08 -20.47 21.81
N GLY A 121 -8.51 -21.63 22.12
CA GLY A 121 -9.08 -22.62 23.05
C GLY A 121 -10.24 -23.45 22.49
N VAL A 122 -10.59 -23.30 21.20
CA VAL A 122 -11.51 -24.24 20.52
C VAL A 122 -10.81 -25.57 20.22
N ASP A 123 -9.53 -25.52 19.87
CA ASP A 123 -8.69 -26.67 19.56
C ASP A 123 -7.22 -26.41 19.94
N GLU A 124 -6.69 -27.19 20.88
CA GLU A 124 -5.31 -27.04 21.38
C GLU A 124 -4.26 -27.22 20.26
N ALA A 125 -4.55 -28.04 19.24
CA ALA A 125 -3.65 -28.19 18.09
C ALA A 125 -3.60 -26.93 17.21
N GLY A 126 -4.72 -26.18 17.15
CA GLY A 126 -4.84 -24.93 16.41
C GLY A 126 -4.18 -23.74 17.12
N ASP A 127 -4.08 -23.78 18.45
CA ASP A 127 -3.55 -22.68 19.25
C ASP A 127 -2.09 -22.32 18.89
N VAL A 128 -1.27 -23.31 18.49
CA VAL A 128 0.11 -23.06 18.00
C VAL A 128 0.14 -22.18 16.75
N HIS A 129 -0.82 -22.39 15.84
CA HIS A 129 -0.97 -21.54 14.66
C HIS A 129 -1.53 -20.17 15.01
N LEU A 130 -2.39 -20.07 16.04
CA LEU A 130 -2.90 -18.79 16.53
C LEU A 130 -1.81 -17.93 17.18
N ASP A 131 -0.85 -18.53 17.90
CA ASP A 131 0.33 -17.80 18.39
C ASP A 131 1.15 -17.20 17.23
N SER A 132 1.33 -17.98 16.16
CA SER A 132 1.99 -17.48 14.94
C SER A 132 1.21 -16.34 14.26
N ALA A 133 -0.12 -16.40 14.32
CA ALA A 133 -0.99 -15.32 13.81
C ALA A 133 -0.85 -14.05 14.66
N ASP A 134 -0.82 -14.16 15.98
CA ASP A 134 -0.63 -13.02 16.89
C ASP A 134 0.72 -12.33 16.63
N GLU A 135 1.82 -13.08 16.53
CA GLU A 135 3.12 -12.49 16.17
C GLU A 135 3.10 -11.78 14.81
N ALA A 136 2.35 -12.30 13.85
CA ALA A 136 2.22 -11.65 12.54
C ALA A 136 1.40 -10.36 12.66
N LEU A 137 0.36 -10.31 13.49
CA LEU A 137 -0.43 -9.11 13.73
C LEU A 137 0.35 -8.04 14.49
N ASP A 138 1.23 -8.41 15.42
CA ASP A 138 2.13 -7.46 16.07
C ASP A 138 3.12 -6.83 15.08
N ARG A 139 3.74 -7.62 14.20
CA ARG A 139 4.57 -7.09 13.11
C ARG A 139 3.79 -6.18 12.17
N ALA A 140 2.49 -6.46 11.94
CA ALA A 140 1.63 -5.59 11.13
C ALA A 140 1.42 -4.22 11.81
N ARG A 141 1.22 -4.19 13.13
CA ARG A 141 1.08 -2.94 13.92
C ARG A 141 2.36 -2.10 13.88
N GLU A 142 3.51 -2.74 14.06
CA GLU A 142 4.83 -2.10 13.97
C GLU A 142 5.04 -1.49 12.57
N ALA A 143 4.80 -2.28 11.52
CA ALA A 143 4.91 -1.81 10.13
C ALA A 143 3.97 -0.65 9.82
N LEU A 144 2.75 -0.65 10.37
CA LEU A 144 1.78 0.42 10.19
C LEU A 144 2.23 1.73 10.87
N ALA A 145 2.89 1.62 12.03
CA ALA A 145 3.50 2.77 12.72
C ALA A 145 4.65 3.37 11.89
N ASP A 146 5.43 2.51 11.23
CA ASP A 146 6.53 2.90 10.34
C ASP A 146 6.07 3.34 8.94
N LYS A 147 4.75 3.43 8.70
CA LYS A 147 4.14 3.77 7.40
C LYS A 147 4.55 2.83 6.27
N ASN A 148 4.89 1.58 6.57
CA ASN A 148 5.34 0.58 5.60
C ASN A 148 4.19 -0.31 5.16
N ALA A 149 3.34 0.20 4.25
CA ALA A 149 2.18 -0.50 3.73
C ALA A 149 2.50 -1.92 3.20
N PRO A 150 3.57 -2.13 2.38
CA PRO A 150 3.91 -3.48 1.93
C PRO A 150 4.27 -4.45 3.06
N ALA A 151 4.88 -3.98 4.15
CA ALA A 151 5.17 -4.83 5.31
C ALA A 151 3.90 -5.20 6.08
N VAL A 152 2.94 -4.28 6.18
CA VAL A 152 1.61 -4.56 6.75
C VAL A 152 0.92 -5.66 5.95
N ASP A 153 0.81 -5.53 4.62
CA ASP A 153 0.12 -6.51 3.76
C ASP A 153 0.77 -7.91 3.84
N ARG A 154 2.10 -7.96 3.87
CA ARG A 154 2.84 -9.23 4.07
C ARG A 154 2.55 -9.85 5.43
N ALA A 155 2.46 -9.05 6.49
CA ALA A 155 2.18 -9.51 7.83
C ALA A 155 0.73 -10.00 7.96
N LEU A 156 -0.24 -9.26 7.43
CA LEU A 156 -1.65 -9.66 7.36
C LEU A 156 -1.85 -10.95 6.58
N SER A 157 -1.15 -11.13 5.46
CA SER A 157 -1.20 -12.38 4.68
C SER A 157 -0.71 -13.59 5.49
N ARG A 158 0.35 -13.42 6.28
CA ARG A 158 0.85 -14.47 7.18
C ARG A 158 -0.16 -14.77 8.31
N ALA A 159 -0.70 -13.74 8.93
CA ALA A 159 -1.72 -13.89 9.97
C ALA A 159 -2.96 -14.63 9.44
N SER A 160 -3.46 -14.22 8.27
CA SER A 160 -4.60 -14.88 7.62
C SER A 160 -4.30 -16.34 7.29
N SER A 161 -3.11 -16.66 6.79
CA SER A 161 -2.73 -18.04 6.50
C SER A 161 -2.65 -18.89 7.76
N ALA A 162 -2.15 -18.34 8.87
CA ALA A 162 -2.06 -19.03 10.15
C ALA A 162 -3.45 -19.27 10.76
N ILE A 163 -4.34 -18.27 10.71
CA ILE A 163 -5.76 -18.39 11.09
C ILE A 163 -6.45 -19.52 10.32
N VAL A 164 -6.25 -19.61 9.00
CA VAL A 164 -6.85 -20.67 8.19
C VAL A 164 -6.34 -22.04 8.62
N ARG A 165 -5.05 -22.22 8.92
CA ARG A 165 -4.52 -23.50 9.41
C ARG A 165 -5.03 -23.87 10.80
N ALA A 166 -5.28 -22.87 11.65
CA ALA A 166 -5.84 -23.09 12.97
C ALA A 166 -7.31 -23.57 12.92
N ASP A 167 -8.04 -23.25 11.86
CA ASP A 167 -9.46 -23.62 11.70
C ASP A 167 -9.61 -25.14 11.44
N PRO A 168 -10.25 -25.89 12.36
CA PRO A 168 -10.48 -27.33 12.24
C PRO A 168 -11.38 -27.71 11.06
N HIS A 169 -12.19 -26.78 10.56
CA HIS A 169 -13.11 -27.00 9.46
C HIS A 169 -12.54 -26.57 8.11
N SER A 170 -11.32 -26.05 8.08
CA SER A 170 -10.64 -25.76 6.83
C SER A 170 -10.09 -27.05 6.20
N ASP A 171 -10.19 -27.17 4.88
CA ASP A 171 -9.62 -28.31 4.14
C ASP A 171 -8.13 -28.48 4.45
N LEU A 172 -7.39 -27.37 4.61
CA LEU A 172 -5.97 -27.37 4.94
C LEU A 172 -5.69 -27.89 6.36
N GLY A 173 -6.47 -27.45 7.35
CA GLY A 173 -6.34 -27.92 8.74
C GLY A 173 -6.70 -29.39 8.90
N SER A 174 -7.63 -29.90 8.09
CA SER A 174 -8.00 -31.32 8.08
C SER A 174 -6.91 -32.22 7.48
N MET A 175 -6.31 -31.82 6.35
CA MET A 175 -5.25 -32.58 5.66
C MET A 175 -3.96 -32.67 6.48
N GLU A 176 -3.57 -31.60 7.19
CA GLU A 176 -2.34 -31.59 7.99
C GLU A 176 -2.45 -32.51 9.22
N ARG A 177 -3.63 -32.63 9.83
CA ARG A 177 -3.89 -33.59 10.91
C ARG A 177 -3.86 -35.03 10.43
N GLU A 178 -4.38 -35.30 9.24
CA GLU A 178 -4.33 -36.64 8.62
C GLU A 178 -2.88 -37.09 8.34
N LEU A 179 -1.98 -36.15 8.04
CA LEU A 179 -0.56 -36.42 7.80
C LEU A 179 0.26 -36.60 9.10
N ILE A 180 -0.14 -35.95 10.19
CA ILE A 180 0.57 -36.01 11.48
C ILE A 180 0.00 -37.11 12.40
N GLY A 181 -1.27 -37.50 12.20
CA GLY A 181 -1.99 -38.50 12.98
C GLY A 181 -2.02 -39.92 12.38
N GLY A 182 -1.26 -40.18 11.31
CA GLY A 182 -1.13 -41.49 10.64
C GLY A 182 0.12 -42.26 11.03
#